data_AF-A0A536SXQ6-F1
#
_entry.id   AF-A0A536SXQ6-F1
#
_cell.length_a   1.000
_cell.length_b   1.000
_cell.length_c   1.000
_cell.angle_alpha   90.00
_cell.angle_beta   90.00
_cell.angle_gamma   90.00
#
_symmetry.space_group_name_H-M   'P 1'
#
loop_
_entity.id
_entity.type
_entity.pdbx_description
1 polymer ?
#
loop_
_entity_poly.entity_id
_entity_poly.type
_entity_poly.pdbx_seq_one_letter_code
_entity_poly.pdbx_strand_id
1 'polypeptide(L)' 'ARKGVTVNTISPGYIGTKMVMAIPKEVLDSKILPHIPINRLGKPEEIAGLIIYLCSDEAAFVTGANIAINGGQHMQ' A
#
# COMPACT_ATOMS: atom_id res chain seq x y z
N ALA A 1 15.76 -13.59 -9.17
CA ALA A 1 16.84 -13.76 -8.17
C ALA A 1 18.17 -14.33 -8.69
N ARG A 2 18.26 -15.27 -9.65
CA ARG A 2 19.55 -15.90 -10.05
C ARG A 2 20.69 -14.93 -10.45
N LYS A 3 20.37 -13.67 -10.77
CA LYS A 3 21.33 -12.57 -11.05
C LYS A 3 21.53 -11.60 -9.87
N GLY A 4 21.13 -11.96 -8.66
CA GLY A 4 21.19 -11.09 -7.47
C GLY A 4 20.14 -9.99 -7.42
N VAL A 5 19.11 -10.02 -8.28
CA VAL A 5 18.02 -9.02 -8.30
C VAL A 5 16.70 -9.64 -7.86
N THR A 6 16.05 -9.02 -6.88
CA THR A 6 14.67 -9.28 -6.47
C THR A 6 13.71 -8.34 -7.20
N VAL A 7 12.48 -8.80 -7.45
CA VAL A 7 11.43 -8.01 -8.08
C VAL A 7 10.13 -8.30 -7.35
N ASN A 8 9.43 -7.28 -6.86
CA ASN A 8 8.17 -7.40 -6.13
C ASN A 8 7.20 -6.29 -6.57
N THR A 9 5.93 -6.44 -6.23
CA THR A 9 4.90 -5.41 -6.45
C THR A 9 4.22 -5.04 -5.14
N ILE A 10 3.75 -3.81 -5.05
CA ILE A 10 2.97 -3.30 -3.93
C ILE A 10 1.57 -2.97 -4.44
N SER A 11 0.56 -3.49 -3.74
CA SER A 11 -0.85 -3.17 -3.98
C SER A 11 -1.39 -2.28 -2.85
N PRO A 12 -1.24 -0.95 -2.97
CA PRO A 12 -1.73 -0.03 -1.95
C PRO A 12 -3.25 0.10 -1.99
N GLY A 13 -3.85 0.44 -0.85
CA GLY A 13 -5.23 0.91 -0.78
C GLY A 13 -5.34 2.40 -1.11
N TYR A 14 -6.38 3.07 -0.62
CA TYR A 14 -6.45 4.53 -0.74
C TYR A 14 -5.42 5.21 0.18
N ILE A 15 -4.47 5.90 -0.45
CA ILE A 15 -3.40 6.65 0.23
C ILE A 15 -3.66 8.15 0.10
N GLY A 16 -3.44 8.91 1.17
CA GLY A 16 -3.60 10.37 1.25
C GLY A 16 -2.63 11.18 0.39
N THR A 17 -2.61 10.90 -0.91
CA THR A 17 -1.87 11.65 -1.93
C THR A 17 -2.69 12.83 -2.42
N LYS A 18 -2.06 13.78 -3.13
CA LYS A 18 -2.76 14.95 -3.69
C LYS A 18 -4.00 14.57 -4.51
N MET A 19 -3.93 13.47 -5.27
CA MET A 19 -5.04 12.98 -6.08
C MET A 19 -6.23 12.50 -5.22
N VAL A 20 -5.97 11.69 -4.20
CA VAL A 20 -7.03 11.16 -3.32
C VAL A 20 -7.60 12.25 -2.42
N MET A 21 -6.76 13.16 -1.95
CA MET A 21 -7.18 14.29 -1.12
C MET A 21 -8.01 15.34 -1.88
N ALA A 22 -8.00 15.30 -3.22
CA ALA A 22 -8.86 16.13 -4.06
C ALA A 22 -10.28 15.57 -4.21
N ILE A 23 -10.55 14.34 -3.74
CA ILE A 23 -11.89 13.76 -3.74
C ILE A 23 -12.76 14.55 -2.73
N PRO A 24 -14.00 14.94 -3.11
CA PRO A 24 -14.91 15.61 -2.18
C PRO A 24 -15.08 14.83 -0.87
N LYS A 25 -15.05 15.54 0.25
CA LYS A 25 -15.05 14.93 1.59
C LYS A 25 -16.26 14.02 1.80
N GLU A 26 -17.43 14.43 1.31
CA GLU A 26 -18.66 13.65 1.40
C GLU A 26 -18.54 12.31 0.69
N VAL A 27 -17.86 12.27 -0.46
CA VAL A 27 -17.60 11.03 -1.22
C VAL A 27 -16.60 10.16 -0.49
N LEU A 28 -15.54 10.76 0.06
CA LEU A 28 -14.54 10.05 0.86
C LEU A 28 -15.18 9.34 2.05
N ASP A 29 -15.98 10.07 2.83
CA ASP A 29 -16.60 9.59 4.05
C ASP A 29 -17.72 8.57 3.80
N SER A 30 -18.52 8.75 2.74
CA SER A 30 -19.69 7.90 2.49
C SER A 30 -19.42 6.70 1.58
N LYS A 31 -18.42 6.77 0.70
CA LYS A 31 -18.19 5.75 -0.35
C LYS A 31 -16.81 5.11 -0.33
N ILE A 32 -15.85 5.64 0.42
CA ILE A 32 -14.47 5.11 0.43
C ILE A 32 -14.14 4.55 1.82
N LEU A 33 -14.15 5.41 2.84
CA LEU A 33 -13.76 5.00 4.20
C LEU A 33 -14.54 3.80 4.75
N PRO A 34 -15.86 3.64 4.52
CA PRO A 34 -16.61 2.49 5.02
C PRO A 34 -16.14 1.13 4.46
N HIS A 35 -15.42 1.13 3.34
CA HIS A 35 -14.87 -0.09 2.73
C HIS A 35 -13.42 -0.38 3.15
N ILE A 36 -12.81 0.48 3.97
CA ILE A 36 -11.47 0.28 4.51
C ILE A 36 -11.63 -0.15 5.98
N PRO A 37 -11.33 -1.41 6.35
CA PRO A 37 -11.43 -1.87 7.74
C PRO A 37 -10.68 -1.02 8.78
N ILE A 38 -9.51 -0.49 8.44
CA ILE A 38 -8.75 0.44 9.30
C ILE A 38 -9.41 1.84 9.40
N ASN A 39 -10.43 2.12 8.59
CA ASN A 39 -11.26 3.32 8.60
C ASN A 39 -10.50 4.65 8.50
N ARG A 40 -9.43 4.66 7.70
CA ARG A 40 -8.71 5.87 7.30
C ARG A 40 -7.96 5.63 6.01
N LEU A 41 -7.56 6.73 5.38
CA LEU A 41 -6.54 6.68 4.32
C LEU A 41 -5.20 6.21 4.91
N GLY A 42 -4.48 5.41 4.12
CA GLY A 42 -3.07 5.17 4.37
C GLY A 42 -2.26 6.44 4.14
N LYS A 43 -1.09 6.52 4.77
CA LYS A 43 -0.14 7.61 4.60
C LYS A 43 0.97 7.19 3.63
N PRO A 44 1.53 8.11 2.82
CA PRO A 44 2.67 7.81 1.95
C PRO A 44 3.84 7.17 2.70
N GLU A 45 4.07 7.55 3.96
CA GLU A 45 5.15 7.03 4.80
C GLU A 45 4.95 5.55 5.15
N GLU A 46 3.71 5.06 5.20
CA GLU A 46 3.42 3.64 5.45
C GLU A 46 3.80 2.80 4.22
N ILE A 47 3.58 3.32 3.01
CA ILE A 47 4.06 2.70 1.77
C ILE A 47 5.58 2.74 1.72
N ALA A 48 6.18 3.88 2.06
CA ALA A 48 7.63 4.04 2.10
C ALA A 48 8.29 3.04 3.06
N GLY A 49 7.68 2.77 4.23
CA GLY A 49 8.16 1.76 5.17
C GLY A 49 8.27 0.37 4.55
N LEU A 50 7.25 -0.06 3.79
CA LEU A 50 7.28 -1.34 3.08
C LEU A 50 8.33 -1.33 1.95
N ILE A 51 8.46 -0.23 1.21
CA ILE A 51 9.48 -0.09 0.16
C ILE A 51 10.88 -0.21 0.77
N ILE A 52 11.15 0.48 1.89
CA ILE A 52 12.43 0.41 2.59
C ILE A 52 12.76 -1.03 2.97
N TYR A 53 11.80 -1.77 3.53
CA TYR A 53 11.97 -3.20 3.81
C TYR A 53 12.29 -3.99 2.54
N LEU A 54 11.51 -3.84 1.47
CA LEU A 54 11.72 -4.57 0.22
C LEU A 54 13.05 -4.26 -0.48
N CYS A 55 13.64 -3.09 -0.19
CA CYS A 55 14.95 -2.68 -0.67
C CYS A 55 16.09 -3.04 0.28
N SER A 56 15.81 -3.64 1.44
CA SER A 56 16.83 -3.99 2.43
C SER A 56 17.32 -5.44 2.29
N ASP A 57 18.45 -5.75 2.92
CA ASP A 57 19.03 -7.09 2.90
C ASP A 57 18.13 -8.12 3.61
N GLU A 58 17.32 -7.68 4.59
CA GLU A 58 16.36 -8.51 5.30
C GLU A 58 15.26 -9.06 4.39
N ALA A 59 14.97 -8.39 3.26
CA ALA A 59 14.02 -8.84 2.25
C ALA A 59 14.69 -9.61 1.10
N ALA A 60 15.97 -10.01 1.20
CA ALA A 60 16.69 -10.68 0.11
C ALA A 60 16.04 -12.00 -0.37
N PHE A 61 15.20 -12.62 0.45
CA PHE A 61 14.44 -13.81 0.09
C PHE A 61 13.02 -13.54 -0.45
N VAL A 62 12.60 -12.26 -0.49
CA VAL A 62 11.31 -11.82 -1.01
C VAL A 62 11.48 -11.44 -2.47
N THR A 63 11.00 -12.29 -3.38
CA THR A 63 10.95 -12.00 -4.83
C THR A 63 9.74 -12.65 -5.46
N GLY A 64 9.14 -11.98 -6.44
CA GLY A 64 7.94 -12.43 -7.14
C GLY A 64 6.66 -12.24 -6.33
N ALA A 65 6.73 -11.55 -5.19
CA ALA A 65 5.57 -11.32 -4.33
C ALA A 65 4.79 -10.08 -4.77
N ASN A 66 3.46 -10.15 -4.61
CA ASN A 66 2.60 -8.98 -4.57
C ASN A 66 2.17 -8.74 -3.13
N ILE A 67 2.53 -7.60 -2.55
CA ILE A 67 2.25 -7.29 -1.15
C ILE A 67 1.16 -6.24 -1.07
N ALA A 68 0.05 -6.59 -0.44
CA ALA A 68 -1.04 -5.67 -0.18
C ALA A 68 -0.75 -4.84 1.09
N ILE A 69 -0.90 -3.52 0.97
CA ILE A 69 -0.83 -2.56 2.09
C ILE A 69 -1.99 -1.58 1.95
N ASN A 70 -3.20 -2.11 2.21
CA ASN A 70 -4.45 -1.47 1.80
C ASN A 70 -5.47 -1.28 2.94
N GLY A 71 -5.02 -1.37 4.19
CA GLY A 71 -5.89 -1.20 5.35
C GLY A 71 -7.02 -2.23 5.45
N GLY A 72 -6.86 -3.39 4.80
CA GLY A 72 -7.84 -4.48 4.75
C GLY A 72 -8.91 -4.32 3.66
N GLN A 73 -8.81 -3.29 2.82
CA GLN A 73 -9.82 -2.99 1.79
C GLN A 73 -10.00 -4.13 0.79
N HIS A 74 -8.91 -4.80 0.44
CA HIS A 74 -8.93 -6.03 -0.34
C HIS A 74 -8.18 -7.11 0.42
N MET A 75 -8.90 -8.17 0.80
CA MET A 75 -8.33 -9.38 1.38
C MET A 75 -8.17 -10.40 0.25
N GLN A 76 -6.94 -10.87 0.03
CA GLN A 76 -6.61 -11.94 -0.92
C GLN A 76 -6.13 -13.16 -0.15
#